data_AF-A0A2X2HK07-F1
#
_entry.id   AF-A0A2X2HK07-F1
#
_cell.length_a   1.000
_cell.length_b   1.000
_cell.length_c   1.000
_cell.angle_alpha   90.00
_cell.angle_beta   90.00
_cell.angle_gamma   90.00
#
_symmetry.space_group_name_H-M   'P 1'
#
loop_
_entity.id
_entity.type
_entity.pdbx_description
1 polymer ?
#
loop_
_entity_poly.entity_id
_entity_poly.type
_entity_poly.pdbx_seq_one_letter_code
_entity_poly.pdbx_strand_id
1 'polypeptide(L)' 'MKLRMLNGSHSFLAYLGYLSGFAHISDCMQDRAFRHAARTLMLNEQAPTLQIKDVDLTQYAGDAANLLI' A
#
# COMPACT_ATOMS: atom_id res chain seq x y z
N MET A 1 -12.10 2.80 -3.07
CA MET A 1 -11.07 1.80 -2.72
C MET A 1 -9.75 2.04 -3.46
N LYS A 2 -9.65 1.80 -4.79
CA LYS A 2 -8.42 1.96 -5.58
C LYS A 2 -7.63 3.26 -5.33
N LEU A 3 -8.30 4.42 -5.43
CA LEU A 3 -7.64 5.71 -5.25
C LEU A 3 -7.01 5.88 -3.85
N ARG A 4 -7.63 5.35 -2.80
CA ARG A 4 -7.07 5.44 -1.44
C ARG A 4 -6.03 4.35 -1.22
N MET A 5 -6.40 3.10 -1.46
CA MET A 5 -5.56 1.95 -1.10
C MET A 5 -4.39 1.75 -2.05
N LEU A 6 -4.64 1.51 -3.34
CA LEU A 6 -3.58 1.26 -4.30
C LEU A 6 -2.80 2.53 -4.61
N ASN A 7 -3.47 3.59 -5.08
CA ASN A 7 -2.77 4.81 -5.48
C ASN A 7 -2.13 5.52 -4.27
N GLY A 8 -2.84 5.58 -3.12
CA GLY A 8 -2.28 6.19 -1.92
C GLY A 8 -1.05 5.45 -1.39
N SER A 9 -1.08 4.11 -1.37
CA SER A 9 0.09 3.33 -0.97
C SER A 9 1.23 3.41 -1.98
N HIS A 10 0.92 3.49 -3.28
CA HIS A 10 1.93 3.69 -4.32
C HIS A 10 2.65 5.03 -4.14
N SER A 11 1.91 6.13 -3.95
CA SER A 11 2.52 7.45 -3.68
C SER A 11 3.29 7.47 -2.37
N PHE A 12 2.76 6.85 -1.31
CA PHE A 12 3.45 6.69 -0.03
C PHE A 12 4.81 6.00 -0.19
N LEU A 13 4.85 4.87 -0.90
CA LEU A 13 6.09 4.14 -1.18
C LEU A 13 7.03 4.90 -2.11
N ALA A 14 6.51 5.63 -3.10
CA ALA A 14 7.34 6.42 -4.01
C ALA A 14 8.12 7.50 -3.26
N TYR A 15 7.46 8.23 -2.35
CA TYR A 15 8.11 9.30 -1.60
C TYR A 15 9.07 8.75 -0.53
N LEU A 16 8.63 7.78 0.27
CA LEU A 16 9.46 7.22 1.33
C LEU A 16 10.63 6.41 0.76
N GLY A 17 10.38 5.68 -0.33
CA GLY A 17 11.37 4.88 -1.04
C GLY A 17 12.45 5.74 -1.65
N TYR A 18 12.06 6.82 -2.33
CA TYR A 18 13.01 7.80 -2.87
C TYR A 18 13.91 8.39 -1.78
N LEU A 19 13.34 8.82 -0.64
CA LEU A 19 14.11 9.34 0.49
C LEU A 19 15.03 8.30 1.13
N SER A 20 14.72 7.01 0.97
CA SER A 20 15.49 5.90 1.52
C SER A 20 16.49 5.30 0.51
N GLY A 21 16.60 5.89 -0.69
CA GLY A 21 17.56 5.47 -1.71
C GLY A 21 17.08 4.33 -2.62
N PHE A 22 15.82 3.92 -2.55
CA PHE A 22 15.25 2.94 -3.48
C PHE A 22 14.89 3.58 -4.81
N ALA A 23 15.26 2.92 -5.92
CA ALA A 23 15.00 3.39 -7.26
C ALA A 23 13.58 3.02 -7.75
N HIS A 24 13.08 1.86 -7.32
CA HIS A 24 11.79 1.34 -7.74
C HIS A 24 10.91 0.95 -6.54
N ILE A 25 9.60 0.93 -6.78
CA ILE A 25 8.60 0.49 -5.79
C ILE A 25 8.76 -0.99 -5.47
N SER A 26 9.12 -1.79 -6.47
CA SER A 26 9.45 -3.20 -6.32
C SER A 26 10.58 -3.42 -5.31
N ASP A 27 11.60 -2.55 -5.31
CA ASP A 27 12.69 -2.59 -4.32
C ASP A 27 12.17 -2.30 -2.91
N CYS A 28 11.30 -1.30 -2.77
CA CYS A 28 10.62 -1.01 -1.50
C CYS A 28 9.81 -2.23 -1.03
N MET A 29 9.11 -2.90 -1.94
CA MET A 29 8.31 -4.09 -1.62
C MET A 29 9.16 -5.34 -1.37
N GLN A 30 10.47 -5.34 -1.64
CA GLN A 30 11.40 -6.37 -1.16
C GLN A 30 11.82 -6.14 0.30
N ASP A 31 11.81 -4.89 0.77
CA ASP A 31 12.11 -4.53 2.15
C ASP A 31 10.93 -4.82 3.10
N ARG A 32 11.25 -5.45 4.25
CA ARG A 32 10.23 -5.87 5.23
C ARG A 32 9.53 -4.68 5.90
N ALA A 33 10.26 -3.61 6.20
CA ALA A 33 9.70 -2.44 6.88
C ALA A 33 8.72 -1.70 5.96
N PHE A 34 9.07 -1.53 4.69
CA PHE A 34 8.21 -0.88 3.69
C PHE A 34 6.96 -1.70 3.38
N ARG A 35 7.08 -3.03 3.21
CA ARG A 35 5.90 -3.91 3.08
C ARG A 35 4.96 -3.81 4.28
N HIS A 36 5.52 -3.79 5.49
CA HIS A 36 4.73 -3.65 6.70
C HIS A 36 4.05 -2.29 6.77
N ALA A 37 4.75 -1.20 6.46
CA ALA A 37 4.20 0.15 6.46
C ALA A 37 3.05 0.31 5.44
N ALA A 38 3.23 -0.18 4.21
CA ALA A 38 2.17 -0.16 3.20
C ALA A 38 0.92 -0.94 3.65
N ARG A 39 1.10 -2.12 4.26
CA ARG A 39 -0.02 -2.91 4.77
C ARG A 39 -0.74 -2.22 5.93
N THR A 40 0.01 -1.61 6.84
CA THR A 40 -0.54 -0.83 7.95
C THR A 40 -1.33 0.38 7.44
N LEU A 41 -0.77 1.13 6.49
CA LEU A 41 -1.46 2.24 5.84
C LEU A 41 -2.78 1.77 5.20
N MET A 42 -2.76 0.68 4.42
CA MET A 42 -3.96 0.16 3.76
C MET A 42 -5.06 -0.28 4.75
N LEU A 43 -4.68 -1.05 5.77
CA LEU A 43 -5.66 -1.73 6.64
C LEU A 43 -6.06 -0.91 7.87
N ASN A 44 -5.12 -0.21 8.49
CA ASN A 44 -5.35 0.45 9.78
C ASN A 44 -5.69 1.93 9.62
N GLU A 45 -5.28 2.56 8.51
CA GLU A 45 -5.49 4.00 8.29
C GLU A 45 -6.51 4.27 7.18
N GLN A 46 -6.36 3.61 6.03
CA GLN A 46 -7.21 3.88 4.86
C GLN A 46 -8.54 3.13 4.90
N ALA A 47 -8.53 1.84 5.24
CA ALA A 47 -9.75 1.02 5.29
C ALA A 47 -10.84 1.59 6.22
N PRO A 48 -10.53 2.10 7.44
CA PRO A 48 -11.56 2.69 8.30
C PRO A 48 -12.24 3.94 7.71
N THR A 49 -11.63 4.59 6.71
CA THR A 49 -12.18 5.78 6.04
C THR A 49 -13.02 5.45 4.81
N LEU A 50 -13.13 4.17 4.44
CA LEU A 50 -13.90 3.72 3.29
C LEU A 50 -15.28 3.22 3.73
N GLN A 51 -16.33 3.91 3.26
CA GLN A 51 -17.70 3.41 3.36
C GLN A 51 -18.04 2.62 2.10
N ILE A 52 -17.81 1.30 2.14
CA ILE A 52 -18.04 0.36 1.03
C ILE A 52 -18.75 -0.88 1.58
N LYS A 53 -19.70 -1.42 0.81
CA LYS A 53 -20.39 -2.69 1.08
C LYS A 53 -19.90 -3.77 0.11
N ASP A 54 -20.03 -5.02 0.51
CA ASP A 54 -19.81 -6.20 -0.34
C ASP A 54 -18.39 -6.35 -0.91
N VAL A 55 -17.38 -5.81 -0.20
CA VAL A 55 -15.96 -5.93 -0.58
C VAL A 55 -15.13 -6.30 0.65
N ASP A 56 -14.31 -7.34 0.52
CA ASP A 56 -13.27 -7.66 1.50
C ASP A 56 -12.04 -6.75 1.27
N LEU A 57 -11.89 -5.76 2.15
CA LEU A 57 -10.76 -4.82 2.10
C LEU A 57 -9.42 -5.49 2.44
N THR A 58 -9.43 -6.59 3.19
CA THR A 58 -8.21 -7.35 3.50
C THR A 58 -7.73 -8.09 2.26
N GLN A 59 -8.64 -8.75 1.55
CA GLN A 59 -8.32 -9.38 0.27
C GLN A 59 -7.82 -8.33 -0.73
N TYR A 60 -8.54 -7.22 -0.87
CA TYR A 60 -8.13 -6.16 -1.80
C TYR A 60 -6.75 -5.57 -1.45
N ALA A 61 -6.43 -5.39 -0.17
CA ALA A 61 -5.10 -4.94 0.24
C ALA A 61 -4.00 -5.94 -0.15
N GLY A 62 -4.28 -7.25 -0.06
CA GLY A 62 -3.38 -8.30 -0.54
C GLY A 62 -3.14 -8.22 -2.06
N ASP A 63 -4.23 -8.12 -2.82
CA ASP A 63 -4.15 -8.02 -4.29
C ASP A 63 -3.45 -6.73 -4.73
N ALA A 64 -3.75 -5.60 -4.06
CA ALA A 64 -3.10 -4.32 -4.31
C ALA A 64 -1.61 -4.36 -3.97
N ALA A 65 -1.22 -5.04 -2.89
CA ALA A 65 0.20 -5.21 -2.55
C ALA A 65 0.96 -6.03 -3.60
N ASN A 66 0.32 -7.02 -4.22
CA ASN A 66 0.93 -7.80 -5.31
C ASN A 66 1.18 -6.95 -6.57
N LEU A 67 0.36 -5.92 -6.81
CA LEU A 67 0.56 -4.97 -7.91
C LEU A 67 1.67 -3.94 -7.65
N LEU A 68 2.21 -3.89 -6.42
CA LEU A 68 3.33 -3.01 -6.05
C LEU A 68 4.69 -3.72 -6.13
N ILE A 69 4.70 -5.03 -6.37
CA ILE A 69 5.92 -5.85 -6.56
C ILE A 69 6.39 -5.78 -8.00
#